data_AF-A0A662Q4X6-F1
#
_entry.id   AF-A0A662Q4X6-F1
#
_cell.length_a   1.000
_cell.length_b   1.000
_cell.length_c   1.000
_cell.angle_alpha   90.00
_cell.angle_beta   90.00
_cell.angle_gamma   90.00
#
_symmetry.space_group_name_H-M   'P 1'
#
loop_
_entity.id
_entity.type
_entity.pdbx_description
1 polymer ?
#
loop_
_entity_poly.entity_id
_entity_poly.type
_entity_poly.pdbx_seq_one_letter_code
_entity_poly.pdbx_strand_id
1 'polypeptide(L)'
;MVYTWILDNAPEQIPDPNDLAEAFEALAKADIFLARVNKKQEWKLIKYAVPIMTGGVALSRRHKPSGFVKFVFPPRIRLLQSTSKEREIRKAIAQKIASKLHLSTAKAMTHMMPYISFIASHNKEAGKELAKYFELTSAELKYLAGGKVEEAVEEAKAVTARRRRRRRAA
;
A
#
# COMPACT_ATOMS: atom_id res chain seq x y z
N MET A 1 -2.73 -1.19 16.05
CA MET A 1 -1.92 -0.01 16.43
C MET A 1 -0.91 -0.36 17.49
N VAL A 2 -1.34 -0.83 18.68
CA VAL A 2 -0.41 -1.20 19.78
C VAL A 2 0.58 -2.29 19.35
N TYR A 3 0.10 -3.38 18.73
CA TYR A 3 0.96 -4.48 18.28
C TYR A 3 2.13 -4.01 17.37
N THR A 4 1.82 -3.26 16.31
CA THR A 4 2.84 -2.73 15.37
C THR A 4 3.79 -1.76 16.07
N TRP A 5 3.32 -1.02 17.06
CA TRP A 5 4.18 -0.13 17.83
C TRP A 5 5.16 -0.87 18.72
N ILE A 6 4.72 -1.94 19.39
CA ILE A 6 5.62 -2.78 20.19
C ILE A 6 6.63 -3.47 19.27
N LEU A 7 6.16 -4.05 18.15
CA LEU A 7 7.01 -4.74 17.17
C LEU A 7 8.14 -3.85 16.64
N ASP A 8 7.80 -2.62 16.21
CA ASP A 8 8.77 -1.70 15.60
C ASP A 8 9.74 -1.10 16.64
N ASN A 9 9.37 -1.03 17.92
CA ASN A 9 10.24 -0.51 18.99
C ASN A 9 11.02 -1.60 19.74
N ALA A 10 10.65 -2.87 19.64
CA ALA A 10 11.28 -3.96 20.39
C ALA A 10 12.80 -4.05 20.19
N PRO A 11 13.36 -3.94 18.96
CA PRO A 11 14.81 -4.04 18.75
C PRO A 11 15.62 -2.96 19.47
N GLU A 12 15.10 -1.73 19.51
CA GLU A 12 15.78 -0.60 20.18
C GLU A 12 15.69 -0.72 21.71
N GLN A 13 14.58 -1.29 22.21
CA GLN A 13 14.31 -1.40 23.65
C GLN A 13 14.93 -2.65 24.29
N ILE A 14 15.22 -3.68 23.49
CA ILE A 14 15.78 -4.96 23.90
C ILE A 14 17.02 -5.24 23.04
N PRO A 15 18.20 -4.75 23.46
CA PRO A 15 19.42 -4.84 22.64
C PRO A 15 20.04 -6.23 22.64
N ASP A 16 19.79 -7.04 23.67
CA ASP A 16 20.31 -8.41 23.73
C ASP A 16 19.56 -9.31 22.72
N PRO A 17 20.27 -10.01 21.81
CA PRO A 17 19.63 -10.83 20.81
C PRO A 17 18.80 -12.01 21.36
N ASN A 18 19.18 -12.58 22.51
CA ASN A 18 18.45 -13.71 23.09
C ASN A 18 17.13 -13.23 23.71
N ASP A 19 17.17 -12.13 24.47
CA ASP A 19 15.98 -11.49 25.02
C ASP A 19 15.03 -11.01 23.90
N LEU A 20 15.60 -10.52 22.79
CA LEU A 20 14.84 -10.08 21.62
C LEU A 20 14.18 -11.26 20.89
N ALA A 21 14.84 -12.42 20.81
CA ALA A 21 14.24 -13.62 20.26
C ALA A 21 13.03 -14.07 21.09
N GLU A 22 13.14 -14.08 22.42
CA GLU A 22 12.02 -14.38 23.33
C GLU A 22 10.87 -13.35 23.16
N ALA A 23 11.22 -12.06 22.99
CA ALA A 23 10.24 -11.00 22.73
C ALA A 23 9.47 -11.24 21.41
N PHE A 24 10.18 -11.59 20.33
CA PHE A 24 9.55 -11.89 19.06
C PHE A 24 8.73 -13.17 19.08
N GLU A 25 9.13 -14.17 19.87
CA GLU A 25 8.31 -15.37 20.05
C GLU A 25 6.98 -15.04 20.75
N ALA A 26 7.01 -14.19 21.77
CA ALA A 26 5.79 -13.68 22.40
C ALA A 26 4.92 -12.91 21.40
N LEU A 27 5.51 -11.99 20.63
CA LEU A 27 4.78 -11.23 19.60
C LEU A 27 4.17 -12.15 18.53
N ALA A 28 4.91 -13.16 18.07
CA ALA A 28 4.41 -14.14 17.10
C ALA A 28 3.20 -14.92 17.64
N LYS A 29 3.25 -15.35 18.92
CA LYS A 29 2.11 -16.00 19.58
C LYS A 29 0.90 -15.06 19.65
N ALA A 30 1.11 -13.79 20.00
CA ALA A 30 0.03 -12.81 20.01
C ALA A 30 -0.57 -12.58 18.61
N ASP A 31 0.26 -12.53 17.56
CA ASP A 31 -0.20 -12.36 16.18
C ASP A 31 -1.11 -13.50 15.72
N ILE A 32 -0.83 -14.75 16.11
CA ILE A 32 -1.70 -15.90 15.83
C ILE A 32 -3.10 -15.67 16.41
N PHE A 33 -3.19 -15.17 17.64
CA PHE A 33 -4.49 -14.85 18.25
C PHE A 33 -5.17 -13.68 17.53
N LEU A 34 -4.44 -12.60 17.20
CA LEU A 34 -4.98 -11.45 16.47
C LEU A 34 -5.46 -11.84 15.06
N ALA A 35 -4.73 -12.70 14.36
CA ALA A 35 -5.13 -13.23 13.06
C ALA A 35 -6.43 -14.04 13.15
N ARG A 36 -6.59 -14.86 14.20
CA ARG A 36 -7.84 -15.60 14.46
C ARG A 36 -8.99 -14.67 14.81
N VAL A 37 -8.76 -13.64 15.63
CA VAL A 37 -9.76 -12.60 15.94
C VAL A 37 -10.26 -11.96 14.65
N ASN A 38 -9.35 -11.51 13.79
CA ASN A 38 -9.73 -10.84 12.54
C ASN A 38 -10.46 -11.78 11.57
N LYS A 39 -10.01 -13.03 11.45
CA LYS A 39 -10.59 -14.00 10.50
C LYS A 39 -11.96 -14.53 10.95
N LYS A 40 -12.13 -14.83 12.24
CA LYS A 40 -13.34 -15.46 12.78
C LYS A 40 -14.27 -14.50 13.51
N GLN A 41 -13.85 -13.24 13.71
CA GLN A 41 -14.57 -12.24 14.51
C GLN A 41 -14.80 -12.68 15.97
N GLU A 42 -13.92 -13.54 16.50
CA GLU A 42 -13.96 -14.03 17.88
C GLU A 42 -13.23 -13.07 18.84
N TRP A 43 -13.86 -11.94 19.16
CA TRP A 43 -13.26 -10.87 19.99
C TRP A 43 -12.82 -11.32 21.39
N LYS A 44 -13.38 -12.42 21.91
CA LYS A 44 -12.99 -13.01 23.20
C LYS A 44 -11.52 -13.43 23.25
N LEU A 45 -10.87 -13.67 22.10
CA LEU A 45 -9.46 -14.08 22.04
C LEU A 45 -8.49 -12.93 22.31
N ILE A 46 -8.93 -11.68 22.21
CA ILE A 46 -8.10 -10.50 22.48
C ILE A 46 -7.53 -10.53 23.90
N LYS A 47 -8.30 -11.05 24.87
CA LYS A 47 -7.86 -11.17 26.28
C LYS A 47 -6.62 -12.05 26.46
N TYR A 48 -6.32 -12.93 25.49
CA TYR A 48 -5.08 -13.72 25.47
C TYR A 48 -3.98 -13.02 24.68
N ALA A 49 -4.32 -12.35 23.56
CA ALA A 49 -3.34 -11.66 22.74
C ALA A 49 -2.69 -10.47 23.48
N VAL A 50 -3.49 -9.67 24.20
CA VAL A 50 -3.02 -8.43 24.83
C VAL A 50 -1.93 -8.69 25.90
N PRO A 51 -2.12 -9.58 26.88
CA PRO A 51 -1.08 -9.87 27.87
C PRO A 51 0.19 -10.46 27.26
N ILE A 52 0.06 -11.28 26.20
CA ILE A 52 1.21 -11.89 25.53
C ILE A 52 2.04 -10.81 24.83
N MET A 53 1.42 -9.92 24.05
CA MET A 53 2.16 -8.88 23.32
C MET A 53 2.72 -7.77 24.20
N THR A 54 2.18 -7.54 25.40
CA THR A 54 2.68 -6.53 26.34
C THR A 54 3.56 -7.14 27.41
N GLY A 55 2.97 -7.96 28.29
CA GLY A 55 3.64 -8.60 29.42
C GLY A 55 4.68 -9.62 28.97
N GLY A 56 4.40 -10.41 27.93
CA GLY A 56 5.37 -11.37 27.40
C GLY A 56 6.66 -10.71 26.90
N VAL A 57 6.54 -9.59 26.20
CA VAL A 57 7.68 -8.77 25.73
C VAL A 57 8.38 -8.07 26.89
N ALA A 58 7.64 -7.60 27.90
CA ALA A 58 8.24 -6.97 29.06
C ALA A 58 9.04 -7.96 29.91
N LEU A 59 8.57 -9.21 30.02
CA LEU A 59 9.21 -10.28 30.79
C LEU A 59 10.43 -10.87 30.09
N SER A 60 10.49 -10.83 28.76
CA SER A 60 11.67 -11.30 28.02
C SER A 60 12.89 -10.40 28.20
N ARG A 61 12.69 -9.14 28.61
CA ARG A 61 13.78 -8.18 28.81
C ARG A 61 14.53 -8.45 30.11
N ARG A 62 15.63 -9.20 30.04
CA ARG A 62 16.54 -9.47 31.16
C ARG A 62 17.66 -8.42 31.21
N HIS A 63 18.16 -8.02 30.05
CA HIS A 63 19.19 -7.02 29.88
C HIS A 63 18.57 -5.65 29.55
N LYS A 64 19.00 -4.62 30.28
CA LYS A 64 18.53 -3.25 30.07
C LYS A 64 19.40 -2.54 29.03
N PRO A 65 18.83 -1.68 28.17
CA PRO A 65 19.62 -0.82 27.30
C PRO A 65 20.48 0.15 28.10
N SER A 66 21.64 0.50 27.54
CA SER A 66 22.52 1.52 28.11
C SER A 66 21.93 2.90 27.81
N GLY A 67 21.26 3.48 28.81
CA GLY A 67 20.68 4.81 28.72
C GLY A 67 19.22 4.86 28.26
N PHE A 68 18.76 6.08 27.98
CA PHE A 68 17.37 6.33 27.61
C PHE A 68 17.13 6.07 26.12
N VAL A 69 16.26 5.12 25.81
CA VAL A 69 15.82 4.83 24.44
C VAL A 69 14.45 5.45 24.20
N LYS A 70 14.38 6.38 23.26
CA LYS A 70 13.14 7.07 22.89
C LYS A 70 12.19 6.13 22.14
N PHE A 71 10.93 6.09 22.54
CA PHE A 71 9.89 5.44 21.75
C PHE A 71 9.53 6.25 20.50
N VAL A 72 9.49 5.57 19.36
CA VAL A 72 9.19 6.16 18.06
C VAL A 72 7.86 5.64 17.52
N PHE A 73 7.18 6.48 16.75
CA PHE A 73 5.96 6.08 16.05
C PHE A 73 6.29 5.07 14.92
N PRO A 74 5.44 4.05 14.67
CA PRO A 74 5.79 2.93 13.81
C PRO A 74 6.00 3.39 12.35
N PRO A 75 7.20 3.20 11.77
CA PRO A 75 7.48 3.61 10.39
C PRO A 75 6.56 2.94 9.39
N ARG A 76 6.12 1.69 9.64
CA ARG A 76 5.22 0.96 8.75
C ARG A 76 3.90 1.69 8.51
N ILE A 77 3.28 2.24 9.55
CA ILE A 77 2.01 2.98 9.42
C ILE A 77 2.24 4.26 8.59
N ARG A 78 3.32 4.98 8.90
CA ARG A 78 3.70 6.20 8.17
C ARG A 78 3.89 5.92 6.68
N LEU A 79 4.58 4.83 6.34
CA LEU A 79 4.80 4.40 4.97
C LEU A 79 3.49 4.00 4.27
N LEU A 80 2.61 3.29 4.97
CA LEU A 80 1.30 2.91 4.42
C LEU A 80 0.41 4.13 4.14
N GLN A 81 0.50 5.15 4.98
CA GLN A 81 -0.21 6.42 4.78
C GLN A 81 0.38 7.20 3.59
N SER A 82 1.71 7.36 3.52
CA SER A 82 2.35 8.11 2.43
C SER A 82 2.09 7.47 1.06
N THR A 83 2.13 6.14 0.99
CA THR A 83 1.90 5.37 -0.25
C THR A 83 0.42 5.10 -0.54
N SER A 84 -0.51 5.50 0.33
CA SER A 84 -1.94 5.17 0.17
C SER A 84 -2.52 5.69 -1.14
N LYS A 85 -2.27 6.98 -1.44
CA LYS A 85 -2.77 7.64 -2.65
C LYS A 85 -2.20 7.01 -3.92
N GLU A 86 -0.90 6.72 -3.91
CA GLU A 86 -0.24 6.08 -5.05
C GLU A 86 -0.79 4.67 -5.31
N ARG A 87 -0.98 3.87 -4.25
CA ARG A 87 -1.56 2.54 -4.37
C ARG A 87 -2.99 2.55 -4.90
N GLU A 88 -3.77 3.56 -4.52
CA GLU A 88 -5.13 3.76 -5.03
C GLU A 88 -5.13 4.04 -6.54
N ILE A 89 -4.26 4.95 -7.00
CA ILE A 89 -4.09 5.25 -8.44
C ILE A 89 -3.65 4.00 -9.21
N ARG A 90 -2.60 3.31 -8.74
CA ARG A 90 -2.13 2.07 -9.36
C ARG A 90 -3.25 1.03 -9.43
N LYS A 91 -4.01 0.85 -8.35
CA LYS A 91 -5.11 -0.12 -8.29
C LYS A 91 -6.23 0.22 -9.29
N ALA A 92 -6.59 1.49 -9.41
CA ALA A 92 -7.60 1.95 -10.38
C ALA A 92 -7.16 1.66 -11.83
N ILE A 93 -5.90 1.95 -12.17
CA ILE A 93 -5.34 1.65 -13.50
C ILE A 93 -5.35 0.14 -13.76
N ALA A 94 -4.86 -0.65 -12.80
CA ALA A 94 -4.82 -2.10 -12.93
C ALA A 94 -6.22 -2.71 -13.11
N GLN A 95 -7.25 -2.17 -12.44
CA GLN A 95 -8.63 -2.61 -12.61
C GLN A 95 -9.17 -2.36 -14.02
N LYS A 96 -8.89 -1.19 -14.59
CA LYS A 96 -9.29 -0.86 -15.97
C LYS A 96 -8.63 -1.80 -16.98
N ILE A 97 -7.32 -2.00 -16.86
CA ILE A 97 -6.56 -2.93 -17.71
C ILE A 97 -7.09 -4.35 -17.58
N ALA A 98 -7.25 -4.82 -16.34
CA ALA A 98 -7.77 -6.15 -16.02
C ALA A 98 -9.15 -6.40 -16.65
N SER A 99 -10.05 -5.41 -16.60
CA SER A 99 -11.40 -5.51 -17.15
C SER A 99 -11.43 -5.69 -18.66
N LYS A 100 -10.53 -5.03 -19.40
CA LYS A 100 -10.45 -5.09 -20.87
C LYS A 100 -9.67 -6.32 -21.36
N LEU A 101 -8.66 -6.75 -20.62
CA LEU A 101 -7.81 -7.89 -20.99
C LEU A 101 -8.27 -9.23 -20.38
N HIS A 102 -9.33 -9.25 -19.59
CA HIS A 102 -9.83 -10.43 -18.87
C HIS A 102 -8.75 -11.10 -17.98
N LEU A 103 -7.97 -10.27 -17.28
CA LEU A 103 -6.91 -10.73 -16.36
C LEU A 103 -7.30 -10.43 -14.92
N SER A 104 -6.65 -11.10 -13.96
CA SER A 104 -6.72 -10.67 -12.56
C SER A 104 -6.04 -9.31 -12.39
N THR A 105 -6.51 -8.50 -11.44
CA THR A 105 -5.92 -7.19 -11.12
C THR A 105 -4.44 -7.31 -10.71
N ALA A 106 -4.09 -8.36 -9.99
CA ALA A 106 -2.71 -8.67 -9.63
C ALA A 106 -1.86 -8.94 -10.89
N LYS A 107 -2.37 -9.74 -11.83
CA LYS A 107 -1.65 -10.05 -13.08
C LYS A 107 -1.52 -8.82 -13.98
N ALA A 108 -2.55 -7.99 -14.06
CA ALA A 108 -2.51 -6.72 -14.79
C ALA A 108 -1.48 -5.75 -14.18
N MET A 109 -1.41 -5.67 -12.85
CA MET A 109 -0.44 -4.83 -12.13
C MET A 109 1.00 -5.28 -12.39
N THR A 110 1.30 -6.57 -12.26
CA THR A 110 2.67 -7.08 -12.36
C THR A 110 3.14 -7.23 -13.80
N HIS A 111 2.29 -7.75 -14.69
CA HIS A 111 2.70 -8.12 -16.04
C HIS A 111 2.35 -7.07 -17.09
N MET A 112 1.23 -6.35 -16.98
CA MET A 112 0.79 -5.46 -18.07
C MET A 112 1.17 -3.99 -17.82
N MET A 113 1.04 -3.52 -16.59
CA MET A 113 1.28 -2.12 -16.22
C MET A 113 2.69 -1.62 -16.58
N PRO A 114 3.79 -2.38 -16.38
CA PRO A 114 5.13 -1.91 -16.76
C PRO A 114 5.26 -1.64 -18.27
N TYR A 115 4.70 -2.51 -19.11
CA TYR A 115 4.74 -2.32 -20.56
C TYR A 115 3.88 -1.13 -21.01
N ILE A 116 2.69 -0.97 -20.43
CA ILE A 116 1.83 0.17 -20.76
C ILE A 116 2.49 1.50 -20.34
N SER A 117 3.16 1.53 -19.17
CA SER A 117 3.95 2.69 -18.73
C SER A 117 5.12 2.97 -19.67
N PHE A 118 5.82 1.93 -20.13
CA PHE A 118 6.90 2.07 -21.11
C PHE A 118 6.41 2.65 -22.44
N ILE A 119 5.31 2.11 -22.99
CA ILE A 119 4.75 2.60 -24.27
C ILE A 119 4.27 4.05 -24.11
N ALA A 120 3.56 4.36 -23.03
CA ALA A 120 3.04 5.70 -22.77
C ALA A 120 4.13 6.77 -22.57
N SER A 121 5.33 6.38 -22.10
CA SER A 121 6.45 7.32 -21.92
C SER A 121 7.27 7.56 -23.18
N HIS A 122 7.36 6.60 -24.10
CA HIS A 122 8.21 6.70 -25.29
C HIS A 122 7.45 7.09 -26.56
N ASN A 123 6.16 6.76 -26.66
CA ASN A 123 5.35 7.06 -27.83
C ASN A 123 4.05 7.78 -27.41
N LYS A 124 3.99 9.10 -27.67
CA LYS A 124 2.84 9.96 -27.32
C LYS A 124 1.56 9.53 -28.05
N GLU A 125 1.65 9.05 -29.30
CA GLU A 125 0.49 8.65 -30.09
C GLU A 125 -0.07 7.32 -29.58
N ALA A 126 0.79 6.30 -29.44
CA ALA A 126 0.40 5.01 -28.89
C ALA A 126 -0.14 5.15 -27.46
N GLY A 127 0.42 6.05 -26.64
CA GLY A 127 -0.10 6.37 -25.31
C GLY A 127 -1.53 6.92 -25.32
N LYS A 128 -1.87 7.78 -26.28
CA LYS A 128 -3.24 8.32 -26.46
C LYS A 128 -4.22 7.23 -26.86
N GLU A 129 -3.82 6.33 -27.75
CA GLU A 129 -4.65 5.19 -28.16
C GLU A 129 -4.90 4.22 -26.99
N LEU A 130 -3.85 3.89 -26.23
CA LEU A 130 -3.98 3.05 -25.03
C LEU A 130 -4.88 3.72 -23.98
N ALA A 131 -4.73 5.04 -23.76
CA ALA A 131 -5.60 5.77 -22.86
C ALA A 131 -7.07 5.72 -23.29
N LYS A 132 -7.33 5.77 -24.60
CA LYS A 132 -8.67 5.64 -25.16
C LYS A 132 -9.22 4.22 -25.01
N TYR A 133 -8.41 3.20 -25.27
CA TYR A 133 -8.81 1.80 -25.18
C TYR A 133 -9.12 1.37 -23.73
N PHE A 134 -8.25 1.73 -22.79
CA PHE A 134 -8.40 1.41 -21.37
C PHE A 134 -9.23 2.43 -20.58
N GLU A 135 -9.74 3.48 -21.23
CA GLU A 135 -10.53 4.54 -20.59
C GLU A 135 -9.79 5.19 -19.41
N LEU A 136 -8.49 5.45 -19.59
CA LEU A 136 -7.63 6.05 -18.57
C LEU A 136 -7.94 7.54 -18.42
N THR A 137 -7.92 8.00 -17.17
CA THR A 137 -8.06 9.42 -16.85
C THR A 137 -6.77 10.16 -17.19
N SER A 138 -6.82 11.46 -17.47
CA SER A 138 -5.61 12.28 -17.71
C SER A 138 -4.59 12.19 -16.57
N ALA A 139 -5.06 12.13 -15.33
CA ALA A 139 -4.20 11.95 -14.15
C ALA A 139 -3.48 10.58 -14.13
N GLU A 140 -4.17 9.51 -14.54
CA GLU A 140 -3.63 8.15 -14.60
C GLU A 140 -2.60 8.01 -15.72
N LEU A 141 -2.87 8.62 -16.87
CA LEU A 141 -1.93 8.66 -17.99
C LEU A 141 -0.66 9.44 -17.61
N LYS A 142 -0.81 10.59 -16.94
CA LYS A 142 0.33 11.37 -16.42
C LYS A 142 1.17 10.57 -15.42
N TYR A 143 0.50 9.78 -14.57
CA TYR A 143 1.15 8.87 -13.64
C TYR A 143 1.98 7.79 -14.36
N LEU A 144 1.39 7.13 -15.38
CA LEU A 144 2.07 6.09 -16.17
C LEU A 144 3.24 6.64 -17.00
N ALA A 145 3.16 7.88 -17.46
CA ALA A 145 4.22 8.53 -18.21
C ALA A 145 5.34 9.11 -17.30
N GLY A 146 5.32 8.85 -16.00
CA GLY A 146 6.36 9.27 -15.07
C GLY A 146 6.45 10.79 -14.89
N GLY A 147 5.34 11.52 -15.05
CA GLY A 147 5.30 12.98 -14.92
C GLY A 147 5.84 13.75 -16.12
N LYS A 148 6.40 13.09 -17.15
CA LYS A 148 6.87 13.74 -18.39
C LYS A 148 5.76 13.97 -19.41
N VAL A 149 4.65 14.59 -19.02
CA VAL A 149 3.71 15.14 -20.02
C VAL A 149 2.98 16.34 -19.43
N GLU A 150 3.53 17.54 -19.65
CA GLU A 150 2.81 18.78 -19.40
C GLU A 150 1.87 19.16 -20.56
N GLU A 151 2.01 18.55 -21.74
CA GLU A 151 1.22 18.94 -22.94
C GLU A 151 -0.08 18.13 -23.17
N ALA A 152 -0.18 16.88 -22.71
CA ALA A 152 -1.36 16.03 -23.00
C ALA A 152 -2.58 16.28 -22.10
N VAL A 153 -2.40 17.06 -21.02
CA VAL A 153 -3.48 17.42 -20.08
C VAL A 153 -4.44 18.44 -20.69
N GLU A 154 -3.94 19.33 -21.55
CA GLU A 154 -4.73 20.31 -22.31
C GLU A 154 -5.62 19.62 -23.37
N GLU A 155 -5.05 18.71 -24.16
CA GLU A 155 -5.78 18.05 -25.25
C GLU A 155 -6.87 17.08 -24.76
N ALA A 156 -6.63 16.37 -23.65
CA ALA A 156 -7.63 15.46 -23.08
C ALA A 156 -8.86 16.21 -22.55
N LYS A 157 -8.67 17.40 -21.95
CA LYS A 157 -9.75 18.30 -21.53
C LYS A 157 -10.55 18.83 -22.73
N ALA A 158 -9.87 19.17 -23.82
CA ALA A 158 -10.53 19.62 -25.06
C ALA A 158 -11.43 18.52 -25.66
N VAL A 159 -10.98 17.27 -25.68
CA VAL A 159 -11.76 16.13 -26.19
C VAL A 159 -12.96 15.81 -25.30
N THR A 160 -12.82 15.85 -23.98
CA THR A 160 -13.96 15.64 -23.05
C THR A 160 -14.98 16.78 -23.12
N ALA A 161 -14.52 18.02 -23.24
CA ALA A 161 -15.38 19.19 -23.42
C ALA A 161 -16.16 19.12 -24.75
N ARG A 162 -15.50 18.68 -25.84
CA ARG A 162 -16.14 18.51 -27.16
C ARG A 162 -17.22 17.41 -27.14
N ARG A 163 -17.01 16.34 -26.35
CA ARG A 163 -17.99 15.26 -26.16
C ARG A 163 -19.19 15.68 -25.31
N ARG A 164 -18.98 16.51 -24.27
CA ARG A 164 -20.06 17.12 -23.47
C ARG A 164 -20.92 18.09 -24.28
N ARG A 165 -20.33 18.86 -25.20
CA ARG A 165 -21.08 19.75 -26.11
C ARG A 165 -21.93 18.99 -27.12
N ARG A 166 -21.42 17.91 -27.72
CA ARG A 166 -22.21 17.06 -28.66
C ARG A 166 -23.38 16.34 -28.00
N ARG A 167 -23.27 15.93 -26.74
CA ARG A 167 -24.36 15.29 -25.99
C ARG A 167 -25.47 16.24 -25.52
N ARG A 168 -25.26 17.56 -25.59
CA ARG A 168 -26.27 18.58 -25.25
C ARG A 168 -26.98 19.17 -26.47
N ALA A 169 -26.55 18.80 -27.68
CA ALA A 169 -27.07 19.30 -28.95
C ALA A 169 -27.86 18.23 -29.75
N ALA A 170 -28.08 17.06 -29.14
CA ALA A 170 -28.98 16.01 -29.59
C ALA A 170 -30.03 15.80 -28.49
#